data_AF-A0A8S3DS97-F1
#
_entry.id   AF-A0A8S3DS97-F1
#
_cell.length_a   1.000
_cell.length_b   1.000
_cell.length_c   1.000
_cell.angle_alpha   90.00
_cell.angle_beta   90.00
_cell.angle_gamma   90.00
#
_symmetry.space_group_name_H-M   'P 1'
#
loop_
_entity.id
_entity.type
_entity.pdbx_description
1 polymer ?
#
loop_
_entity_poly.entity_id
_entity_poly.type
_entity_poly.pdbx_seq_one_letter_code
_entity_poly.pdbx_strand_id
1 'polypeptide(L)'
;IDPSGQALEFLYREYQEKNIVQTSFMDANFRKQLESALRFGTTLFIHDAENFDPLINPVLNRDLRRTSGRVLISIGDKDIDFSPTFRMFLFTRDADADFGPDICSRVTFVNFTVTRSSLQSQCLYKILRSERPDIDSKRSDLMKLQGEFAAKLRHLEDNLLKVLNESEGTILDNDKVISTLEKIKTEASEIMQKVEETDIILNEVEKVSQEYLPMGKACSSIFFTLSSLSTIHFLYQYSLRFFMDIFEHVLYHNKRLESITDPAQRLDIILKCLFETVFIRVSRGMLHRDRITLAVQLTRIYLKNIVGNHMTFENEFFEMAQALEENTDMVRIDNKLSDPQKRALSHLTKNIPSFKNLERHISSNVDTFDKWLNSNDNASQVPVVWDNTTNEISTAVYS
;
A
#
# COMPACT_ATOMS: atom_id res chain seq x y z
N ILE A 1 -4.59 13.08 5.56
CA ILE A 1 -3.77 12.09 6.29
C ILE A 1 -2.72 11.57 5.32
N ASP A 2 -1.42 11.81 5.55
CA ASP A 2 -0.34 11.40 4.66
C ASP A 2 0.94 11.04 5.45
N PRO A 3 1.02 9.81 5.98
CA PRO A 3 2.20 9.35 6.72
C PRO A 3 3.48 9.32 5.87
N SER A 4 3.32 9.15 4.55
CA SER A 4 4.43 9.02 3.61
C SER A 4 5.01 10.36 3.15
N GLY A 5 4.23 11.44 3.22
CA GLY A 5 4.58 12.76 2.71
C GLY A 5 4.45 12.93 1.19
N GLN A 6 3.96 11.91 0.46
CA GLN A 6 3.86 11.95 -1.00
C GLN A 6 2.84 12.97 -1.50
N ALA A 7 1.70 13.10 -0.83
CA ALA A 7 0.67 14.06 -1.21
C ALA A 7 1.12 15.50 -0.93
N LEU A 8 1.83 15.68 0.18
CA LEU A 8 2.45 16.96 0.51
C LEU A 8 3.48 17.39 -0.55
N GLU A 9 4.37 16.49 -0.97
CA GLU A 9 5.35 16.75 -2.04
C GLU A 9 4.68 17.09 -3.37
N PHE A 10 3.61 16.36 -3.72
CA PHE A 10 2.80 16.66 -4.89
C PHE A 10 2.20 18.07 -4.83
N LEU A 11 1.59 18.44 -3.70
CA LEU A 11 0.98 19.76 -3.53
C LEU A 11 2.02 20.89 -3.55
N TYR A 12 3.25 20.66 -3.06
CA TYR A 12 4.32 21.64 -3.24
C TYR A 12 4.62 21.90 -4.71
N ARG A 13 4.73 20.85 -5.51
CA ARG A 13 5.00 20.96 -6.95
C ARG A 13 3.84 21.61 -7.70
N GLU A 14 2.61 21.28 -7.35
CA GLU A 14 1.41 21.83 -7.98
C GLU A 14 1.23 23.33 -7.68
N TYR A 15 1.57 23.74 -6.45
CA TYR A 15 1.44 25.12 -6.00
C TYR A 15 2.75 25.91 -6.07
N GLN A 16 3.81 25.39 -6.72
CA GLN A 16 5.14 26.00 -6.75
C GLN A 16 5.17 27.43 -7.32
N GLU A 17 4.25 27.75 -8.23
CA GLU A 17 4.11 29.10 -8.83
C GLU A 17 3.32 30.06 -7.94
N LYS A 18 2.67 29.55 -6.89
CA LYS A 18 1.93 30.35 -5.91
C LYS A 18 2.76 30.47 -4.63
N ASN A 19 2.55 31.56 -3.90
CA ASN A 19 3.12 31.67 -2.57
C ASN A 19 2.47 30.63 -1.65
N ILE A 20 3.31 29.76 -1.08
CA ILE A 20 2.92 28.77 -0.06
C ILE A 20 3.55 29.21 1.26
N VAL A 21 2.76 29.24 2.32
CA VAL A 21 3.24 29.43 3.70
C VAL A 21 3.02 28.12 4.45
N GLN A 22 4.04 27.68 5.18
CA GLN A 22 4.00 26.48 6.00
C GLN A 22 3.99 26.88 7.47
N THR A 23 3.18 26.19 8.27
CA THR A 23 3.06 26.40 9.71
C THR A 23 2.64 25.09 10.39
N SER A 24 2.66 25.07 11.71
CA SER A 24 1.94 24.11 12.54
C SER A 24 1.06 24.88 13.52
N PHE A 25 0.05 24.24 14.11
CA PHE A 25 -0.72 24.84 15.22
C PHE A 25 0.16 25.16 16.43
N MET A 26 1.29 24.47 16.56
CA MET A 26 2.27 24.68 17.62
C MET A 26 3.25 25.82 17.33
N ASP A 27 3.23 26.41 16.13
CA ASP A 27 4.11 27.55 15.80
C ASP A 27 3.61 28.81 16.53
N ALA A 28 4.49 29.46 17.29
CA ALA A 28 4.21 30.73 17.96
C ALA A 28 3.79 31.85 16.97
N ASN A 29 4.18 31.74 15.70
CA ASN A 29 3.79 32.66 14.64
C ASN A 29 2.53 32.25 13.87
N PHE A 30 1.93 31.10 14.19
CA PHE A 30 0.77 30.55 13.48
C PHE A 30 -0.32 31.59 13.24
N ARG A 31 -0.73 32.28 14.30
CA ARG A 31 -1.77 33.31 14.22
C ARG A 31 -1.42 34.42 13.22
N LYS A 32 -0.19 34.93 13.23
CA LYS A 32 0.25 35.99 12.30
C LYS A 32 0.28 35.50 10.85
N GLN A 33 0.73 34.27 10.63
CA GLN A 33 0.78 33.65 9.31
C GLN A 33 -0.62 33.38 8.76
N LEU A 34 -1.55 32.90 9.60
CA LEU A 34 -2.96 32.74 9.26
C LEU A 34 -3.59 34.10 8.90
N GLU A 35 -3.39 35.12 9.73
CA GLU A 35 -3.90 36.48 9.48
C GLU A 35 -3.41 37.03 8.12
N SER A 36 -2.12 36.86 7.84
CA SER A 36 -1.51 37.28 6.57
C SER A 36 -2.04 36.48 5.38
N ALA A 37 -2.14 35.16 5.50
CA ALA A 37 -2.60 34.29 4.42
C ALA A 37 -4.06 34.56 4.04
N LEU A 38 -4.93 34.80 5.04
CA LEU A 38 -6.33 35.19 4.81
C LEU A 38 -6.43 36.52 4.05
N ARG A 39 -5.61 37.50 4.42
CA ARG A 39 -5.59 38.84 3.80
C ARG A 39 -5.11 38.82 2.35
N PHE A 40 -4.01 38.13 2.09
CA PHE A 40 -3.36 38.15 0.78
C PHE A 40 -3.76 36.96 -0.11
N GLY A 41 -4.58 36.05 0.39
CA GLY A 41 -5.03 34.87 -0.35
C GLY A 41 -3.91 33.88 -0.65
N THR A 42 -2.93 33.81 0.25
CA THR A 42 -1.79 32.87 0.17
C THR A 42 -2.25 31.46 0.54
N THR A 43 -1.70 30.44 -0.13
CA THR A 43 -2.01 29.06 0.23
C THR A 43 -1.28 28.71 1.53
N LEU A 44 -2.02 28.24 2.53
CA LEU A 44 -1.49 27.88 3.85
C LEU A 44 -1.47 26.36 4.03
N PHE A 45 -0.30 25.80 4.30
CA PHE A 45 -0.12 24.40 4.68
C PHE A 45 0.11 24.33 6.19
N ILE A 46 -0.76 23.61 6.89
CA ILE A 46 -0.68 23.42 8.34
C ILE A 46 -0.32 21.97 8.62
N HIS A 47 0.82 21.75 9.25
CA HIS A 47 1.31 20.44 9.70
C HIS A 47 0.77 20.08 11.08
N ASP A 48 0.92 18.80 11.43
CA ASP A 48 0.53 18.21 12.71
C ASP A 48 -0.93 18.51 13.07
N ALA A 49 -1.81 18.30 12.08
CA ALA A 49 -3.23 18.65 12.18
C ALA A 49 -3.98 17.96 13.33
N GLU A 50 -3.44 16.85 13.85
CA GLU A 50 -3.88 16.19 15.08
C GLU A 50 -3.84 17.11 16.31
N ASN A 51 -2.97 18.12 16.31
CA ASN A 51 -2.88 19.17 17.35
C ASN A 51 -3.80 20.35 17.03
N PHE A 52 -5.06 20.07 16.69
CA PHE A 52 -6.01 21.05 16.19
C PHE A 52 -6.20 22.27 17.12
N ASP A 53 -6.12 23.48 16.56
CA ASP A 53 -6.41 24.73 17.27
C ASP A 53 -7.79 25.30 16.85
N PRO A 54 -8.75 25.48 17.77
CA PRO A 54 -10.04 26.12 17.51
C PRO A 54 -9.98 27.53 16.90
N LEU A 55 -8.83 28.20 16.89
CA LEU A 55 -8.62 29.50 16.26
C LEU A 55 -9.04 29.52 14.77
N ILE A 56 -8.97 28.37 14.07
CA ILE A 56 -9.37 28.28 12.66
C ILE A 56 -10.87 28.03 12.45
N ASN A 57 -11.66 27.84 13.51
CA ASN A 57 -13.10 27.56 13.38
C ASN A 57 -13.85 28.60 12.53
N PRO A 58 -13.62 29.92 12.65
CA PRO A 58 -14.29 30.90 11.78
C PRO A 58 -13.97 30.69 10.30
N VAL A 59 -12.76 30.20 9.98
CA VAL A 59 -12.33 29.87 8.62
C VAL A 59 -13.07 28.62 8.11
N LEU A 60 -13.15 27.58 8.94
CA LEU A 60 -13.84 26.33 8.61
C LEU A 60 -15.34 26.53 8.42
N ASN A 61 -15.97 27.32 9.29
CA ASN A 61 -17.39 27.67 9.22
C ASN A 61 -17.72 28.63 8.06
N ARG A 62 -16.70 29.28 7.48
CA ARG A 62 -16.83 30.38 6.53
C ARG A 62 -17.68 31.52 7.11
N ASP A 63 -17.36 31.95 8.33
CA ASP A 63 -18.02 33.04 9.05
C ASP A 63 -17.65 34.42 8.44
N LEU A 64 -17.94 34.59 7.15
CA LEU A 64 -17.62 35.76 6.35
C LEU A 64 -18.70 36.83 6.52
N ARG A 65 -18.27 38.06 6.80
CA ARG A 65 -19.14 39.24 6.94
C ARG A 65 -18.89 40.20 5.80
N ARG A 66 -19.96 40.67 5.17
CA ARG A 66 -19.87 41.73 4.14
C ARG A 66 -20.19 43.07 4.78
N THR A 67 -19.23 43.98 4.76
CA THR A 67 -19.39 45.33 5.32
C THR A 67 -18.78 46.35 4.38
N SER A 68 -19.57 47.33 3.95
CA SER A 68 -19.12 48.43 3.09
C SER A 68 -18.36 47.98 1.82
N GLY A 69 -18.82 46.89 1.19
CA GLY A 69 -18.21 46.33 -0.03
C GLY A 69 -16.99 45.42 0.19
N ARG A 70 -16.51 45.27 1.44
CA ARG A 70 -15.41 44.35 1.80
C ARG A 70 -15.97 43.06 2.39
N VAL A 71 -15.27 41.96 2.16
CA VAL A 71 -15.51 40.67 2.82
C VAL A 71 -14.51 40.54 3.95
N LEU A 72 -14.99 40.39 5.18
CA LEU A 72 -14.19 40.32 6.39
C LEU A 72 -14.40 38.97 7.08
N ILE A 73 -13.39 38.52 7.81
CA ILE A 73 -13.45 37.37 8.70
C ILE A 73 -12.85 37.75 10.06
N SER A 74 -13.51 37.36 11.15
CA SER A 74 -13.05 37.63 12.51
C SER A 74 -12.21 36.45 13.02
N ILE A 75 -10.95 36.70 13.38
CA ILE A 75 -10.05 35.69 13.98
C ILE A 75 -9.55 36.23 15.33
N GLY A 76 -9.99 35.59 16.41
CA GLY A 76 -9.77 36.10 17.76
C GLY A 76 -10.39 37.49 17.94
N ASP A 77 -9.54 38.47 18.27
CA ASP A 77 -9.90 39.88 18.48
C ASP A 77 -9.73 40.77 17.24
N LYS A 78 -9.44 40.21 16.06
CA LYS A 78 -9.19 41.00 14.84
C LYS A 78 -10.13 40.67 13.69
N ASP A 79 -10.57 41.71 13.00
CA ASP A 79 -11.23 41.61 11.70
C ASP A 79 -10.21 41.75 10.57
N ILE A 80 -10.27 40.81 9.62
CA ILE A 80 -9.28 40.66 8.55
C ILE A 80 -10.02 40.66 7.23
N ASP A 81 -9.50 41.39 6.24
CA ASP A 81 -9.96 41.23 4.86
C ASP A 81 -9.79 39.79 4.40
N PHE A 82 -10.86 39.21 3.88
CA PHE A 82 -10.82 37.86 3.36
C PHE A 82 -10.60 37.90 1.85
N SER A 83 -9.48 37.32 1.41
CA SER A 83 -9.24 37.11 -0.01
C SER A 83 -9.94 35.84 -0.50
N PRO A 84 -10.74 35.91 -1.60
CA PRO A 84 -11.40 34.74 -2.17
C PRO A 84 -10.43 33.71 -2.78
N THR A 85 -9.16 34.06 -2.97
CA THR A 85 -8.15 33.13 -3.50
C THR A 85 -7.48 32.27 -2.42
N PHE A 86 -7.77 32.53 -1.14
CA PHE A 86 -7.21 31.79 -0.01
C PHE A 86 -7.53 30.29 -0.10
N ARG A 87 -6.52 29.46 0.18
CA ARG A 87 -6.65 28.00 0.29
C ARG A 87 -5.88 27.53 1.50
N MET A 88 -6.43 26.52 2.19
CA MET A 88 -5.83 25.93 3.38
C MET A 88 -5.82 24.41 3.24
N PHE A 89 -4.68 23.80 3.57
CA PHE A 89 -4.51 22.35 3.61
C PHE A 89 -4.00 21.95 4.99
N LEU A 90 -4.67 20.97 5.61
CA LEU A 90 -4.30 20.40 6.90
C LEU A 90 -3.63 19.04 6.65
N PHE A 91 -2.43 18.85 7.18
CA PHE A 91 -1.64 17.63 7.03
C PHE A 91 -1.38 17.00 8.39
N THR A 92 -1.50 15.69 8.45
CA THR A 92 -1.03 14.87 9.57
C THR A 92 -0.23 13.70 9.00
N ARG A 93 0.88 13.37 9.67
CA ARG A 93 1.65 12.15 9.41
C ARG A 93 1.17 10.97 10.25
N ASP A 94 0.34 11.23 11.25
CA ASP A 94 -0.26 10.19 12.06
C ASP A 94 -1.40 9.53 11.28
N ALA A 95 -1.22 8.24 10.99
CA ALA A 95 -2.18 7.45 10.24
C ALA A 95 -3.44 7.14 11.07
N ASP A 96 -3.29 7.17 12.39
CA ASP A 96 -4.30 6.80 13.38
C ASP A 96 -4.92 8.04 14.06
N ALA A 97 -4.60 9.24 13.56
CA ALA A 97 -5.14 10.49 14.07
C ALA A 97 -6.68 10.49 14.06
N ASP A 98 -7.26 10.64 15.26
CA ASP A 98 -8.71 10.74 15.44
C ASP A 98 -9.14 12.21 15.45
N PHE A 99 -10.12 12.52 14.60
CA PHE A 99 -10.66 13.87 14.47
C PHE A 99 -12.11 13.88 14.94
N GLY A 100 -12.44 14.81 15.83
CA GLY A 100 -13.81 14.95 16.35
C GLY A 100 -14.82 15.18 15.22
N PRO A 101 -16.07 14.65 15.34
CA PRO A 101 -17.10 14.75 14.30
C PRO A 101 -17.38 16.19 13.82
N ASP A 102 -17.17 17.16 14.70
CA ASP A 102 -17.30 18.59 14.43
C ASP A 102 -16.33 19.04 13.30
N ILE A 103 -15.06 18.62 13.34
CA ILE A 103 -14.10 18.90 12.26
C ILE A 103 -14.52 18.13 11.00
N CYS A 104 -14.90 16.86 11.18
CA CYS A 104 -15.22 15.98 10.06
C CYS A 104 -16.41 16.39 9.21
N SER A 105 -17.36 17.13 9.77
CA SER A 105 -18.48 17.68 9.00
C SER A 105 -18.10 18.91 8.16
N ARG A 106 -16.98 19.57 8.45
CA ARG A 106 -16.59 20.87 7.85
C ARG A 106 -15.40 20.78 6.91
N VAL A 107 -14.66 19.67 6.93
CA VAL A 107 -13.49 19.45 6.07
C VAL A 107 -13.68 18.21 5.19
N THR A 108 -13.05 18.23 4.02
CA THR A 108 -12.95 17.03 3.18
C THR A 108 -11.71 16.24 3.57
N PHE A 109 -11.89 15.03 4.08
CA PHE A 109 -10.78 14.13 4.35
C PHE A 109 -10.28 13.47 3.07
N VAL A 110 -8.96 13.46 2.93
CA VAL A 110 -8.27 12.64 1.93
C VAL A 110 -7.23 11.80 2.66
N ASN A 111 -7.34 10.48 2.49
CA ASN A 111 -6.46 9.51 3.14
C ASN A 111 -5.43 8.98 2.12
N PHE A 112 -4.17 9.36 2.33
CA PHE A 112 -3.01 8.92 1.58
C PHE A 112 -2.18 7.88 2.35
N THR A 113 -2.74 7.27 3.40
CA THR A 113 -2.13 6.10 4.01
C THR A 113 -1.98 5.01 2.96
N VAL A 114 -0.74 4.52 2.84
CA VAL A 114 -0.36 3.52 1.85
C VAL A 114 -1.10 2.22 2.16
N THR A 115 -1.82 1.69 1.17
CA THR A 115 -2.51 0.40 1.29
C THR A 115 -1.73 -0.70 0.60
N ARG A 116 -2.04 -1.96 0.93
CA ARG A 116 -1.39 -3.12 0.30
C ARG A 116 -1.58 -3.13 -1.21
N SER A 117 -2.79 -2.85 -1.67
CA SER A 117 -3.14 -2.79 -3.09
C SER A 117 -2.46 -1.61 -3.78
N SER A 118 -2.46 -0.41 -3.16
CA SER A 118 -1.83 0.76 -3.79
C SER A 118 -0.33 0.55 -3.96
N LEU A 119 0.37 0.04 -2.95
CA LEU A 119 1.80 -0.23 -3.05
C LEU A 119 2.11 -1.35 -4.04
N GLN A 120 1.30 -2.41 -4.06
CA GLN A 120 1.44 -3.47 -5.05
C GLN A 120 1.37 -2.92 -6.48
N SER A 121 0.38 -2.09 -6.79
CA SER A 121 0.26 -1.46 -8.11
C SER A 121 1.42 -0.51 -8.40
N GLN A 122 1.86 0.29 -7.43
CA GLN A 122 3.02 1.18 -7.59
C GLN A 122 4.30 0.39 -7.91
N CYS A 123 4.57 -0.70 -7.18
CA CYS A 123 5.72 -1.55 -7.43
C CYS A 123 5.63 -2.23 -8.79
N LEU A 124 4.45 -2.77 -9.14
CA LEU A 124 4.19 -3.38 -10.44
C LEU A 124 4.53 -2.42 -11.59
N TYR A 125 4.05 -1.18 -11.53
CA TYR A 125 4.29 -0.19 -12.58
C TYR A 125 5.76 0.23 -12.65
N LYS A 126 6.47 0.31 -11.52
CA LYS A 126 7.92 0.54 -11.51
C LYS A 126 8.70 -0.60 -12.17
N ILE A 127 8.31 -1.85 -11.94
CA ILE A 127 8.92 -3.01 -12.59
C ILE A 127 8.64 -3.00 -14.08
N LEU A 128 7.37 -2.80 -14.48
CA LEU A 128 7.01 -2.73 -15.89
C LEU A 128 7.76 -1.62 -16.60
N ARG A 129 7.91 -0.45 -15.99
CA ARG A 129 8.70 0.64 -16.55
C ARG A 129 10.18 0.29 -16.75
N SER A 130 10.74 -0.58 -15.91
CA SER A 130 12.11 -1.06 -16.03
C SER A 130 12.25 -2.18 -17.05
N GLU A 131 11.39 -3.19 -16.97
CA GLU A 131 11.54 -4.47 -17.69
C GLU A 131 10.76 -4.52 -19.01
N ARG A 132 9.65 -3.79 -19.11
CA ARG A 132 8.75 -3.71 -20.27
C ARG A 132 8.32 -2.25 -20.53
N PRO A 133 9.27 -1.34 -20.81
CA PRO A 133 8.96 0.08 -21.03
C PRO A 133 7.99 0.30 -22.21
N ASP A 134 7.97 -0.63 -23.18
CA ASP A 134 7.02 -0.67 -24.29
C ASP A 134 5.57 -0.80 -23.80
N ILE A 135 5.33 -1.70 -22.83
CA ILE A 135 4.01 -1.95 -22.23
C ILE A 135 3.63 -0.78 -21.30
N ASP A 136 4.57 -0.28 -20.51
CA ASP A 136 4.32 0.85 -19.60
C ASP A 136 3.96 2.14 -20.37
N SER A 137 4.69 2.46 -21.45
CA SER A 137 4.37 3.61 -22.32
C SER A 137 2.99 3.46 -22.95
N LYS A 138 2.69 2.30 -23.55
CA LYS A 138 1.36 2.02 -24.12
C LYS A 138 0.26 2.18 -23.08
N ARG A 139 0.43 1.65 -21.87
CA ARG A 139 -0.53 1.84 -20.77
C ARG A 139 -0.74 3.31 -20.48
N SER A 140 0.34 4.07 -20.30
CA SER A 140 0.29 5.50 -19.98
C SER A 140 -0.43 6.30 -21.07
N ASP A 141 -0.15 6.02 -22.33
CA ASP A 141 -0.77 6.69 -23.48
C ASP A 141 -2.27 6.37 -23.57
N LEU A 142 -2.65 5.10 -23.37
CA LEU A 142 -4.06 4.68 -23.37
C LEU A 142 -4.83 5.29 -22.20
N MET A 143 -4.25 5.33 -20.99
CA MET A 143 -4.90 5.96 -19.83
C MET A 143 -5.10 7.46 -20.05
N LYS A 144 -4.13 8.14 -20.65
CA LYS A 144 -4.25 9.55 -21.02
C LYS A 144 -5.37 9.75 -22.04
N LEU A 145 -5.41 8.92 -23.09
CA LEU A 145 -6.44 8.98 -24.12
C LEU A 145 -7.85 8.74 -23.54
N GLN A 146 -7.99 7.77 -22.64
CA GLN A 146 -9.25 7.49 -21.95
C GLN A 146 -9.71 8.70 -21.11
N GLY A 147 -8.78 9.37 -20.43
CA GLY A 147 -9.05 10.62 -19.71
C GLY A 147 -9.49 11.76 -20.63
N GLU A 148 -8.85 11.91 -21.79
CA GLU A 148 -9.26 12.88 -22.81
C GLU A 148 -10.66 12.59 -23.38
N PHE A 149 -10.99 11.32 -23.59
CA PHE A 149 -12.34 10.92 -24.01
C PHE A 149 -13.39 11.21 -22.93
N ALA A 150 -13.11 10.88 -21.66
CA ALA A 150 -14.01 11.18 -20.55
C ALA A 150 -14.27 12.69 -20.42
N ALA A 151 -13.23 13.52 -20.57
CA ALA A 151 -13.37 14.97 -20.58
C ALA A 151 -14.22 15.47 -21.77
N LYS A 152 -14.01 14.93 -22.97
CA LYS A 152 -14.81 15.27 -24.16
C LYS A 152 -16.28 14.87 -24.02
N LEU A 153 -16.55 13.66 -23.52
CA LEU A 153 -17.93 13.19 -23.27
C LEU A 153 -18.64 14.10 -22.27
N ARG A 154 -17.97 14.49 -21.19
CA ARG A 154 -18.52 15.44 -20.22
C ARG A 154 -18.78 16.81 -20.84
N HIS A 155 -17.88 17.30 -21.70
CA HIS A 155 -18.10 18.55 -22.41
C HIS A 155 -19.29 18.49 -23.37
N LEU A 156 -19.48 17.36 -24.07
CA LEU A 156 -20.65 17.12 -24.91
C LEU A 156 -21.94 17.07 -24.08
N GLU A 157 -21.90 16.46 -22.90
CA GLU A 157 -23.01 16.43 -21.94
C GLU A 157 -23.37 17.83 -21.43
N ASP A 158 -22.37 18.63 -21.02
CA ASP A 158 -22.58 20.01 -20.59
C ASP A 158 -23.16 20.88 -21.73
N ASN A 159 -22.66 20.68 -22.96
CA ASN A 159 -23.18 21.37 -24.15
C ASN A 159 -24.63 20.96 -24.45
N LEU A 160 -24.97 19.68 -24.31
CA LEU A 160 -26.33 19.17 -24.47
C LEU A 160 -27.28 19.84 -23.46
N LEU A 161 -26.90 19.87 -22.19
CA LEU A 161 -27.68 20.50 -21.12
C LEU A 161 -27.86 22.00 -21.35
N LYS A 162 -26.81 22.67 -21.83
CA LYS A 162 -26.85 24.09 -22.17
C LYS A 162 -27.84 24.37 -23.31
N VAL A 163 -27.77 23.59 -24.39
CA VAL A 163 -28.71 23.72 -25.53
C VAL A 163 -30.15 23.47 -25.08
N LEU A 164 -30.39 22.49 -24.20
CA LEU A 164 -31.72 22.20 -23.64
C LEU A 164 -32.25 23.31 -22.72
N ASN A 165 -31.38 23.94 -21.93
CA ASN A 165 -31.77 25.04 -21.03
C ASN A 165 -31.97 26.37 -21.75
N GLU A 166 -31.20 26.64 -22.81
CA GLU A 166 -31.29 27.87 -23.62
C GLU A 166 -32.41 27.82 -24.66
N SER A 167 -33.00 26.65 -24.91
CA SER A 167 -34.15 26.52 -25.80
C SER A 167 -35.45 26.91 -25.10
N GLU A 168 -35.79 28.20 -25.13
CA GLU A 168 -37.12 28.70 -24.77
C GLU A 168 -38.13 28.44 -25.91
N GLY A 169 -39.21 27.68 -25.64
CA GLY A 169 -40.27 27.36 -26.61
C GLY A 169 -40.37 25.86 -26.97
N THR A 170 -41.17 25.50 -27.99
CA THR A 170 -41.27 24.11 -28.46
C THR A 170 -39.95 23.68 -29.11
N ILE A 171 -39.20 22.79 -28.47
CA ILE A 171 -37.91 22.27 -28.95
C ILE A 171 -38.01 21.68 -30.38
N LEU A 172 -39.19 21.19 -30.75
CA LEU A 172 -39.48 20.60 -32.06
C LEU A 172 -39.57 21.62 -33.21
N ASP A 173 -39.74 22.92 -32.91
CA ASP A 173 -39.92 23.97 -33.93
C ASP A 173 -38.60 24.65 -34.31
N ASN A 174 -37.49 24.28 -33.65
CA ASN A 174 -36.19 24.91 -33.86
C ASN A 174 -35.21 23.94 -34.53
N ASP A 175 -35.17 23.95 -35.87
CA ASP A 175 -34.28 23.13 -36.70
C ASP A 175 -32.79 23.26 -36.32
N LYS A 176 -32.39 24.41 -35.77
CA LYS A 176 -31.00 24.62 -35.30
C LYS A 176 -30.71 23.83 -34.02
N VAL A 177 -31.69 23.69 -33.14
CA VAL A 177 -31.57 22.88 -31.92
C VAL A 177 -31.50 21.41 -32.30
N ILE A 178 -32.39 20.94 -33.17
CA ILE A 178 -32.42 19.54 -33.63
C ILE A 178 -31.10 19.15 -34.31
N SER A 179 -30.60 19.95 -35.25
CA SER A 179 -29.32 19.69 -35.92
C SER A 179 -28.13 19.70 -34.97
N THR A 180 -28.14 20.56 -33.95
CA THR A 180 -27.08 20.59 -32.91
C THR A 180 -27.14 19.34 -32.03
N LEU A 181 -28.34 18.90 -31.65
CA LEU A 181 -28.55 17.66 -30.87
C LEU A 181 -28.09 16.43 -31.65
N GLU A 182 -28.42 16.33 -32.94
CA GLU A 182 -27.95 15.24 -33.80
C GLU A 182 -26.44 15.20 -33.93
N LYS A 183 -25.80 16.38 -34.06
CA LYS A 183 -24.34 16.48 -34.11
C LYS A 183 -23.69 16.03 -32.81
N ILE A 184 -24.16 16.50 -31.65
CA ILE A 184 -23.66 16.09 -30.33
C ILE A 184 -23.82 14.57 -30.15
N LYS A 185 -24.97 14.02 -30.53
CA LYS A 185 -25.23 12.58 -30.45
C LYS A 185 -24.26 11.78 -31.31
N THR A 186 -24.00 12.22 -32.54
CA THR A 186 -23.10 11.54 -33.47
C THR A 186 -21.66 11.57 -32.95
N GLU A 187 -21.18 12.74 -32.53
CA GLU A 187 -19.84 12.90 -31.95
C GLU A 187 -19.66 12.07 -30.66
N ALA A 188 -20.67 12.04 -29.79
CA ALA A 188 -20.66 11.20 -28.60
C ALA A 188 -20.60 9.72 -28.96
N SER A 189 -21.36 9.27 -29.96
CA SER A 189 -21.34 7.88 -30.44
C SER A 189 -19.98 7.47 -30.98
N GLU A 190 -19.32 8.33 -31.76
CA GLU A 190 -17.98 8.07 -32.27
C GLU A 190 -16.93 7.98 -31.15
N ILE A 191 -17.04 8.84 -30.13
CA ILE A 191 -16.13 8.78 -28.98
C ILE A 191 -16.37 7.50 -28.17
N MET A 192 -17.63 7.11 -27.94
CA MET A 192 -17.95 5.88 -27.22
C MET A 192 -17.37 4.64 -27.92
N GLN A 193 -17.45 4.58 -29.26
CA GLN A 193 -16.84 3.49 -30.01
C GLN A 193 -15.31 3.44 -29.82
N LYS A 194 -14.63 4.60 -29.86
CA LYS A 194 -13.18 4.68 -29.62
C LYS A 194 -12.79 4.31 -28.20
N VAL A 195 -13.63 4.63 -27.20
CA VAL A 195 -13.43 4.19 -25.81
C VAL A 195 -13.46 2.67 -25.73
N GLU A 196 -14.45 2.02 -26.35
CA GLU A 196 -14.56 0.56 -26.37
C GLU A 196 -13.35 -0.12 -27.03
N GLU A 197 -12.89 0.40 -28.18
CA GLU A 197 -11.67 -0.07 -28.85
C GLU A 197 -10.43 0.09 -27.95
N THR A 198 -10.32 1.22 -27.24
CA THR A 198 -9.22 1.51 -26.31
C THR A 198 -9.24 0.56 -25.12
N ASP A 199 -10.43 0.24 -24.57
CA ASP A 199 -10.58 -0.67 -23.45
C ASP A 199 -10.18 -2.11 -23.81
N ILE A 200 -10.41 -2.55 -25.05
CA ILE A 200 -9.94 -3.87 -25.54
C ILE A 200 -8.40 -3.92 -25.51
N ILE A 201 -7.74 -2.88 -26.02
CA ILE A 201 -6.26 -2.81 -26.03
C ILE A 201 -5.71 -2.72 -24.60
N LEU A 202 -6.38 -1.94 -23.73
CA LEU A 202 -5.99 -1.81 -22.33
C LEU A 202 -6.06 -3.18 -21.62
N ASN A 203 -7.08 -3.98 -21.89
CA ASN A 203 -7.19 -5.34 -21.36
C ASN A 203 -6.06 -6.26 -21.83
N GLU A 204 -5.56 -6.10 -23.06
CA GLU A 204 -4.40 -6.84 -23.55
C GLU A 204 -3.11 -6.43 -22.83
N VAL A 205 -2.91 -5.12 -22.66
CA VAL A 205 -1.81 -4.55 -21.87
C VAL A 205 -1.85 -5.03 -20.42
N GLU A 206 -3.04 -5.12 -19.83
CA GLU A 206 -3.23 -5.61 -18.47
C GLU A 206 -2.88 -7.10 -18.35
N LYS A 207 -3.21 -7.93 -19.35
CA LYS A 207 -2.81 -9.36 -19.36
C LYS A 207 -1.30 -9.54 -19.30
N VAL A 208 -0.54 -8.76 -20.06
CA VAL A 208 0.94 -8.80 -19.99
C VAL A 208 1.43 -8.27 -18.64
N SER A 209 0.76 -7.24 -18.11
CA SER A 209 1.08 -6.68 -16.79
C SER A 209 0.86 -7.69 -15.65
N GLN A 210 -0.09 -8.62 -15.80
CA GLN A 210 -0.37 -9.65 -14.80
C GLN A 210 0.80 -10.61 -14.56
N GLU A 211 1.70 -10.81 -15.53
CA GLU A 211 2.90 -11.64 -15.37
C GLU A 211 3.83 -11.11 -14.28
N TYR A 212 3.81 -9.79 -14.04
CA TYR A 212 4.64 -9.10 -13.04
C TYR A 212 3.90 -8.87 -11.72
N LEU A 213 2.60 -9.20 -11.65
CA LEU A 213 1.77 -9.02 -10.47
C LEU A 213 2.30 -9.75 -9.21
N PRO A 214 2.82 -10.99 -9.29
CA PRO A 214 3.39 -11.68 -8.13
C PRO A 214 4.53 -10.89 -7.47
N MET A 215 5.37 -10.23 -8.28
CA MET A 215 6.45 -9.37 -7.79
C MET A 215 5.90 -8.15 -7.06
N GLY A 216 4.87 -7.48 -7.60
CA GLY A 216 4.18 -6.38 -6.92
C GLY A 216 3.61 -6.80 -5.55
N LYS A 217 3.01 -8.00 -5.48
CA LYS A 217 2.49 -8.58 -4.23
C LYS A 217 3.60 -8.87 -3.22
N ALA A 218 4.73 -9.41 -3.68
CA ALA A 218 5.90 -9.64 -2.85
C ALA A 218 6.45 -8.33 -2.28
N CYS A 219 6.63 -7.30 -3.10
CA CYS A 219 7.09 -5.98 -2.66
C CYS A 219 6.19 -5.38 -1.58
N SER A 220 4.87 -5.40 -1.81
CA SER A 220 3.89 -4.92 -0.82
C SER A 220 4.00 -5.73 0.49
N SER A 221 4.04 -7.05 0.40
CA SER A 221 4.18 -7.93 1.56
C SER A 221 5.45 -7.66 2.36
N ILE A 222 6.58 -7.45 1.68
CA ILE A 222 7.87 -7.10 2.31
C ILE A 222 7.73 -5.79 3.07
N PHE A 223 7.29 -4.71 2.41
CA PHE A 223 7.22 -3.39 3.05
C PHE A 223 6.36 -3.41 4.33
N PHE A 224 5.17 -3.97 4.28
CA PHE A 224 4.30 -4.01 5.45
C PHE A 224 4.87 -4.92 6.55
N THR A 225 5.58 -5.99 6.19
CA THR A 225 6.30 -6.79 7.18
C THR A 225 7.38 -5.98 7.87
N LEU A 226 8.16 -5.19 7.10
CA LEU A 226 9.16 -4.28 7.66
C LEU A 226 8.51 -3.23 8.58
N SER A 227 7.39 -2.64 8.18
CA SER A 227 6.63 -1.69 9.00
C SER A 227 6.20 -2.31 10.34
N SER A 228 5.73 -3.56 10.30
CA SER A 228 5.32 -4.30 11.49
C SER A 228 6.48 -4.73 12.41
N LEU A 229 7.75 -4.67 11.98
CA LEU A 229 8.89 -5.00 12.85
C LEU A 229 9.03 -4.06 14.05
N SER A 230 8.42 -2.87 13.99
CA SER A 230 8.32 -1.93 15.12
C SER A 230 7.68 -2.57 16.37
N THR A 231 6.82 -3.58 16.19
CA THR A 231 6.22 -4.37 17.27
C THR A 231 7.20 -5.29 17.98
N ILE A 232 8.27 -5.72 17.31
CA ILE A 232 9.33 -6.55 17.88
C ILE A 232 10.31 -5.66 18.66
N HIS A 233 10.69 -4.53 18.07
CA HIS A 233 11.57 -3.57 18.69
C HIS A 233 11.25 -2.15 18.23
N PHE A 234 11.12 -1.21 19.15
CA PHE A 234 10.73 0.18 18.87
C PHE A 234 11.64 0.91 17.87
N LEU A 235 12.91 0.49 17.75
CA LEU A 235 13.88 1.03 16.77
C LEU A 235 13.70 0.49 15.35
N TYR A 236 12.92 -0.57 15.14
CA TYR A 236 12.71 -1.16 13.81
C TYR A 236 11.63 -0.41 13.05
N GLN A 237 11.93 0.84 12.71
CA GLN A 237 11.06 1.72 11.94
C GLN A 237 11.64 1.93 10.55
N TYR A 238 10.92 1.43 9.54
CA TYR A 238 11.32 1.53 8.14
C TYR A 238 10.28 2.31 7.36
N SER A 239 10.71 3.42 6.75
CA SER A 239 9.83 4.23 5.92
C SER A 239 9.58 3.57 4.56
N LEU A 240 8.48 3.95 3.90
CA LEU A 240 8.23 3.51 2.53
C LEU A 240 9.37 3.92 1.60
N ARG A 241 9.94 5.12 1.80
CA ARG A 241 11.07 5.61 1.02
C ARG A 241 12.28 4.67 1.13
N PHE A 242 12.63 4.23 2.34
CA PHE A 242 13.72 3.28 2.53
C PHE A 242 13.52 2.00 1.74
N PHE A 243 12.30 1.43 1.76
CA PHE A 243 11.99 0.24 0.97
C PHE A 243 12.05 0.52 -0.55
N MET A 244 11.49 1.64 -1.00
CA MET A 244 11.53 2.02 -2.41
C MET A 244 12.96 2.24 -2.91
N ASP A 245 13.86 2.81 -2.11
CA ASP A 245 15.27 2.98 -2.46
C ASP A 245 15.99 1.64 -2.63
N ILE A 246 15.65 0.63 -1.82
CA ILE A 246 16.15 -0.75 -2.00
C ILE A 246 15.63 -1.32 -3.30
N PHE A 247 14.34 -1.19 -3.54
CA PHE A 247 13.67 -1.74 -4.71
C PHE A 247 14.22 -1.12 -6.01
N GLU A 248 14.34 0.20 -6.09
CA GLU A 248 14.93 0.90 -7.24
C GLU A 248 16.40 0.53 -7.44
N HIS A 249 17.17 0.35 -6.36
CA HIS A 249 18.54 -0.13 -6.46
C HIS A 249 18.60 -1.52 -7.11
N VAL A 250 17.72 -2.44 -6.73
CA VAL A 250 17.64 -3.79 -7.31
C VAL A 250 17.21 -3.76 -8.77
N LEU A 251 16.32 -2.85 -9.15
CA LEU A 251 15.88 -2.72 -10.55
C LEU A 251 16.99 -2.16 -11.46
N TYR A 252 17.66 -1.07 -11.03
CA TYR A 252 18.54 -0.30 -11.92
C TYR A 252 20.04 -0.59 -11.76
N HIS A 253 20.48 -1.15 -10.62
CA HIS A 253 21.91 -1.34 -10.31
C HIS A 253 22.31 -2.81 -10.18
N ASN A 254 21.51 -3.72 -10.73
CA ASN A 254 21.77 -5.15 -10.64
C ASN A 254 22.61 -5.66 -11.81
N LYS A 255 23.92 -5.79 -11.55
CA LYS A 255 24.91 -6.32 -12.51
C LYS A 255 24.59 -7.74 -13.00
N ARG A 256 23.83 -8.54 -12.23
CA ARG A 256 23.46 -9.92 -12.61
C ARG A 256 22.50 -9.95 -13.81
N LEU A 257 21.94 -8.81 -14.21
CA LEU A 257 20.99 -8.68 -15.32
C LEU A 257 21.63 -8.27 -16.65
N GLU A 258 22.91 -7.87 -16.67
CA GLU A 258 23.55 -7.28 -17.86
C GLU A 258 23.59 -8.24 -19.07
N SER A 259 23.67 -9.55 -18.82
CA SER A 259 23.76 -10.59 -19.87
C SER A 259 22.45 -11.36 -20.12
N ILE A 260 21.37 -11.04 -19.42
CA ILE A 260 20.11 -11.80 -19.49
C ILE A 260 19.06 -11.00 -20.25
N THR A 261 18.52 -11.59 -21.31
CA THR A 261 17.50 -10.97 -22.18
C THR A 261 16.10 -11.53 -21.95
N ASP A 262 15.98 -12.77 -21.48
CA ASP A 262 14.67 -13.40 -21.25
C ASP A 262 13.90 -12.74 -20.09
N PRO A 263 12.69 -12.20 -20.31
CA PRO A 263 11.94 -11.48 -19.27
C PRO A 263 11.63 -12.32 -18.03
N ALA A 264 11.31 -13.60 -18.19
CA ALA A 264 10.96 -14.48 -17.07
C ALA A 264 12.18 -14.75 -16.18
N GLN A 265 13.34 -15.07 -16.78
CA GLN A 265 14.59 -15.24 -16.05
C GLN A 265 15.04 -13.94 -15.35
N ARG A 266 14.90 -12.79 -16.01
CA ARG A 266 15.22 -11.50 -15.40
C ARG A 266 14.36 -11.25 -14.16
N LEU A 267 13.05 -11.51 -14.26
CA LEU A 267 12.12 -11.34 -13.14
C LEU A 267 12.50 -12.22 -11.93
N ASP A 268 12.85 -13.49 -12.15
CA ASP A 268 13.31 -14.39 -11.09
C ASP A 268 14.61 -13.91 -10.41
N ILE A 269 15.56 -13.40 -11.20
CA ILE A 269 16.81 -12.83 -10.67
C ILE A 269 16.52 -11.56 -9.84
N ILE A 270 15.69 -10.65 -10.35
CA ILE A 270 15.30 -9.42 -9.65
C ILE A 270 14.65 -9.76 -8.31
N LEU A 271 13.73 -10.72 -8.32
CA LEU A 271 13.03 -11.20 -7.13
C LEU A 271 14.02 -11.72 -6.08
N LYS A 272 14.89 -12.66 -6.45
CA LYS A 272 15.92 -13.18 -5.53
C LYS A 272 16.82 -12.08 -4.98
N CYS A 273 17.28 -11.16 -5.85
CA CYS A 273 18.11 -10.03 -5.44
C CYS A 273 17.37 -9.08 -4.50
N LEU A 274 16.06 -8.90 -4.67
CA LEU A 274 15.24 -8.08 -3.78
C LEU A 274 15.23 -8.66 -2.37
N PHE A 275 14.90 -9.94 -2.22
CA PHE A 275 14.89 -10.60 -0.91
C PHE A 275 16.28 -10.57 -0.24
N GLU A 276 17.34 -10.88 -0.99
CA GLU A 276 18.72 -10.83 -0.52
C GLU A 276 19.11 -9.41 -0.05
N THR A 277 18.83 -8.40 -0.87
CA THR A 277 19.20 -7.00 -0.57
C THR A 277 18.42 -6.45 0.62
N VAL A 278 17.11 -6.76 0.71
CA VAL A 278 16.28 -6.39 1.86
C VAL A 278 16.86 -7.02 3.12
N PHE A 279 17.12 -8.33 3.12
CA PHE A 279 17.68 -9.02 4.28
C PHE A 279 19.01 -8.40 4.72
N ILE A 280 19.96 -8.20 3.79
CA ILE A 280 21.28 -7.65 4.10
C ILE A 280 21.19 -6.22 4.65
N ARG A 281 20.37 -5.35 4.06
CA ARG A 281 20.29 -3.95 4.49
C ARG A 281 19.55 -3.79 5.81
N VAL A 282 18.46 -4.51 6.00
CA VAL A 282 17.65 -4.46 7.23
C VAL A 282 18.39 -5.13 8.39
N SER A 283 18.96 -6.32 8.20
CA SER A 283 19.64 -7.08 9.27
C SER A 283 20.85 -6.37 9.88
N ARG A 284 21.49 -5.44 9.15
CA ARG A 284 22.58 -4.58 9.66
C ARG A 284 22.13 -3.67 10.80
N GLY A 285 20.89 -3.21 10.76
CA GLY A 285 20.28 -2.39 11.82
C GLY A 285 19.60 -3.19 12.92
N MET A 286 19.58 -4.53 12.81
CA MET A 286 18.88 -5.40 13.75
C MET A 286 19.84 -6.11 14.73
N LEU A 287 19.32 -6.37 15.93
CA LEU A 287 19.95 -7.26 16.90
C LEU A 287 20.12 -8.66 16.29
N HIS A 288 21.21 -9.34 16.63
CA HIS A 288 21.54 -10.64 16.05
C HIS A 288 20.41 -11.67 16.19
N ARG A 289 19.76 -11.71 17.37
CA ARG A 289 18.64 -12.61 17.66
C ARG A 289 17.41 -12.40 16.77
N ASP A 290 17.15 -11.17 16.34
CA ASP A 290 15.94 -10.82 15.57
C ASP A 290 16.15 -11.02 14.05
N ARG A 291 17.38 -11.27 13.61
CA ARG A 291 17.70 -11.53 12.19
C ARG A 291 17.05 -12.80 11.68
N ILE A 292 16.93 -13.83 12.53
CA ILE A 292 16.25 -15.08 12.18
C ILE A 292 14.77 -14.81 11.96
N THR A 293 14.14 -14.00 12.81
CA THR A 293 12.73 -13.59 12.64
C THR A 293 12.52 -12.90 11.28
N LEU A 294 13.39 -11.96 10.91
CA LEU A 294 13.34 -11.34 9.58
C LEU A 294 13.50 -12.38 8.46
N ALA A 295 14.47 -13.28 8.57
CA ALA A 295 14.71 -14.32 7.56
C ALA A 295 13.46 -15.21 7.37
N VAL A 296 12.87 -15.69 8.46
CA VAL A 296 11.66 -16.53 8.44
C VAL A 296 10.47 -15.79 7.81
N GLN A 297 10.28 -14.51 8.16
CA GLN A 297 9.20 -13.71 7.57
C GLN A 297 9.40 -13.48 6.07
N LEU A 298 10.63 -13.19 5.64
CA LEU A 298 10.95 -13.07 4.21
C LEU A 298 10.75 -14.39 3.47
N THR A 299 11.13 -15.52 4.06
CA THR A 299 10.89 -16.85 3.48
C THR A 299 9.40 -17.15 3.35
N ARG A 300 8.58 -16.85 4.36
CA ARG A 300 7.11 -16.96 4.28
C ARG A 300 6.55 -16.18 3.09
N ILE A 301 6.99 -14.92 2.93
CA ILE A 301 6.55 -14.08 1.81
C ILE A 301 6.97 -14.68 0.46
N TYR A 302 8.20 -15.21 0.39
CA TYR A 302 8.73 -15.85 -0.82
C TYR A 302 7.89 -17.07 -1.20
N LEU A 303 7.66 -17.99 -0.26
CA LEU A 303 6.86 -19.20 -0.48
C LEU A 303 5.43 -18.86 -0.90
N LYS A 304 4.79 -17.91 -0.20
CA LYS A 304 3.41 -17.50 -0.45
C LYS A 304 3.20 -16.89 -1.84
N ASN A 305 4.09 -15.99 -2.26
CA ASN A 305 3.85 -15.19 -3.47
C ASN A 305 4.44 -15.80 -4.75
N ILE A 306 5.38 -16.74 -4.64
CA ILE A 306 6.21 -17.17 -5.78
C ILE A 306 6.03 -18.66 -6.08
N VAL A 307 6.12 -19.51 -5.05
CA VAL A 307 5.94 -20.96 -5.21
C VAL A 307 4.45 -21.31 -5.43
N GLY A 308 3.55 -20.37 -5.12
CA GLY A 308 2.12 -20.45 -5.38
C GLY A 308 1.31 -20.91 -4.16
N ASN A 309 -0.03 -20.78 -4.25
CA ASN A 309 -0.96 -21.03 -3.14
C ASN A 309 -0.92 -22.46 -2.56
N HIS A 310 -0.25 -23.41 -3.20
CA HIS A 310 -0.21 -24.82 -2.77
C HIS A 310 0.94 -25.16 -1.80
N MET A 311 1.91 -24.25 -1.59
CA MET A 311 3.06 -24.48 -0.70
C MET A 311 3.31 -23.25 0.22
N THR A 312 2.24 -22.67 0.76
CA THR A 312 2.34 -21.47 1.58
C THR A 312 2.87 -21.76 3.00
N PHE A 313 2.68 -22.98 3.49
CA PHE A 313 2.99 -23.41 4.86
C PHE A 313 2.40 -22.49 5.95
N GLU A 314 1.42 -21.63 5.61
CA GLU A 314 0.92 -20.59 6.52
C GLU A 314 0.21 -21.20 7.73
N ASN A 315 -0.54 -22.28 7.51
CA ASN A 315 -1.16 -23.03 8.59
C ASN A 315 -0.08 -23.69 9.46
N GLU A 316 0.90 -24.32 8.84
CA GLU A 316 2.00 -25.00 9.52
C GLU A 316 2.81 -24.01 10.37
N PHE A 317 3.17 -22.83 9.85
CA PHE A 317 3.83 -21.78 10.63
C PHE A 317 2.97 -21.28 11.79
N PHE A 318 1.66 -21.13 11.60
CA PHE A 318 0.74 -20.67 12.64
C PHE A 318 0.57 -21.72 13.74
N GLU A 319 0.29 -22.97 13.37
CA GLU A 319 0.08 -24.08 14.30
C GLU A 319 1.36 -24.45 15.04
N MET A 320 2.54 -24.37 14.40
CA MET A 320 3.83 -24.55 15.06
C MET A 320 4.12 -23.44 16.08
N ALA A 321 3.73 -22.19 15.79
CA ALA A 321 3.84 -21.10 16.76
C ALA A 321 2.89 -21.30 17.94
N GLN A 322 1.63 -21.68 17.70
CA GLN A 322 0.67 -21.96 18.78
C GLN A 322 1.06 -23.16 19.65
N ALA A 323 1.69 -24.18 19.06
CA ALA A 323 2.18 -25.33 19.81
C ALA A 323 3.17 -24.95 20.92
N LEU A 324 3.80 -23.77 20.83
CA LEU A 324 4.70 -23.22 21.85
C LEU A 324 3.97 -22.41 22.93
N GLU A 325 2.74 -21.94 22.66
CA GLU A 325 1.98 -21.02 23.51
C GLU A 325 0.82 -21.70 24.28
N GLU A 326 0.27 -22.82 23.80
CA GLU A 326 -0.97 -23.39 24.36
C GLU A 326 -0.84 -24.56 25.37
N ASN A 327 -1.78 -24.57 26.33
CA ASN A 327 -2.10 -25.67 27.24
C ASN A 327 -3.14 -26.61 26.60
N THR A 328 -2.71 -27.45 25.66
CA THR A 328 -3.56 -28.52 25.10
C THR A 328 -3.72 -29.70 26.07
N ASP A 329 -4.79 -30.48 25.93
CA ASP A 329 -5.01 -31.71 26.71
C ASP A 329 -3.88 -32.72 26.53
N MET A 330 -3.46 -33.36 27.63
CA MET A 330 -2.39 -34.36 27.63
C MET A 330 -2.77 -35.62 26.85
N VAL A 331 -1.90 -36.04 25.94
CA VAL A 331 -1.89 -37.42 25.44
C VAL A 331 -1.00 -38.26 26.35
N ARG A 332 -1.46 -39.47 26.70
CA ARG A 332 -0.66 -40.47 27.39
C ARG A 332 0.31 -41.12 26.41
N ILE A 333 1.36 -40.40 26.02
CA ILE A 333 2.50 -41.01 25.36
C ILE A 333 3.52 -41.36 26.44
N ASP A 334 3.87 -42.64 26.52
CA ASP A 334 4.80 -43.20 27.50
C ASP A 334 6.24 -43.02 26.97
N ASN A 335 6.67 -41.76 26.91
CA ASN A 335 8.00 -41.36 26.48
C ASN A 335 8.65 -40.39 27.47
N LYS A 336 9.99 -40.25 27.39
CA LYS A 336 10.81 -39.36 28.23
C LYS A 336 10.58 -37.86 28.00
N LEU A 337 9.52 -37.49 27.27
CA LEU A 337 9.19 -36.09 27.00
C LEU A 337 8.60 -35.41 28.24
N SER A 338 8.90 -34.13 28.41
CA SER A 338 8.26 -33.28 29.40
C SER A 338 6.79 -33.02 29.05
N ASP A 339 5.98 -32.67 30.06
CA ASP A 339 4.56 -32.37 29.85
C ASP A 339 4.30 -31.29 28.78
N PRO A 340 5.06 -30.18 28.69
CA PRO A 340 4.91 -29.20 27.61
C PRO A 340 5.18 -29.80 26.22
N GLN A 341 6.20 -30.65 26.09
CA GLN A 341 6.53 -31.31 24.82
C GLN A 341 5.42 -32.28 24.38
N LYS A 342 4.79 -32.99 25.33
CA LYS A 342 3.66 -33.88 25.04
C LYS A 342 2.43 -33.11 24.54
N ARG A 343 2.17 -31.91 25.08
CA ARG A 343 1.10 -31.03 24.60
C ARG A 343 1.37 -30.51 23.20
N ALA A 344 2.57 -29.97 22.96
CA ALA A 344 3.00 -29.51 21.64
C ALA A 344 2.86 -30.63 20.58
N LEU A 345 3.31 -31.85 20.92
CA LEU A 345 3.15 -33.02 20.05
C LEU A 345 1.68 -33.31 19.75
N SER A 346 0.79 -33.28 20.76
CA SER A 346 -0.65 -33.47 20.54
C SER A 346 -1.25 -32.43 19.60
N HIS A 347 -0.86 -31.16 19.80
CA HIS A 347 -1.31 -30.04 18.97
C HIS A 347 -0.89 -30.24 17.50
N LEU A 348 0.40 -30.55 17.27
CA LEU A 348 0.93 -30.80 15.92
C LEU A 348 0.24 -31.98 15.23
N THR A 349 0.04 -33.10 15.94
CA THR A 349 -0.65 -34.29 15.40
C THR A 349 -2.10 -34.00 15.00
N LYS A 350 -2.79 -33.12 15.72
CA LYS A 350 -4.19 -32.76 15.45
C LYS A 350 -4.33 -31.78 14.28
N ASN A 351 -3.47 -30.77 14.23
CA ASN A 351 -3.69 -29.59 13.39
C ASN A 351 -2.84 -29.58 12.11
N ILE A 352 -1.78 -30.40 12.02
CA ILE A 352 -0.93 -30.47 10.84
C ILE A 352 -1.02 -31.87 10.21
N PRO A 353 -1.52 -32.00 8.95
CA PRO A 353 -1.70 -33.29 8.29
C PRO A 353 -0.42 -34.12 8.18
N SER A 354 0.73 -33.48 7.93
CA SER A 354 2.03 -34.16 7.84
C SER A 354 2.48 -34.78 9.17
N PHE A 355 1.94 -34.33 10.31
CA PHE A 355 2.26 -34.87 11.63
C PHE A 355 1.19 -35.86 12.14
N LYS A 356 0.22 -36.27 11.33
CA LYS A 356 -0.86 -37.16 11.77
C LYS A 356 -0.38 -38.51 12.33
N ASN A 357 0.70 -39.06 11.79
CA ASN A 357 1.31 -40.30 12.30
C ASN A 357 2.58 -40.06 13.15
N LEU A 358 2.79 -38.85 13.68
CA LEU A 358 3.96 -38.47 14.47
C LEU A 358 4.23 -39.45 15.63
N GLU A 359 3.19 -39.83 16.37
CA GLU A 359 3.29 -40.80 17.47
C GLU A 359 3.80 -42.18 17.01
N ARG A 360 3.37 -42.61 15.83
CA ARG A 360 3.77 -43.90 15.23
C ARG A 360 5.21 -43.87 14.78
N HIS A 361 5.66 -42.76 14.19
CA HIS A 361 7.05 -42.56 13.75
C HIS A 361 8.01 -42.56 14.95
N ILE A 362 7.65 -41.86 16.03
CA ILE A 362 8.43 -41.86 17.27
C ILE A 362 8.48 -43.28 17.87
N SER A 363 7.34 -43.97 17.94
CA SER A 363 7.26 -45.32 18.52
C SER A 363 8.01 -46.37 17.70
N SER A 364 8.19 -46.15 16.39
CA SER A 364 8.90 -47.07 15.50
C SER A 364 10.42 -46.85 15.52
N ASN A 365 10.88 -45.65 15.91
CA ASN A 365 12.28 -45.23 15.91
C ASN A 365 12.73 -44.68 17.28
N VAL A 366 12.29 -45.33 18.37
CA VAL A 366 12.52 -44.85 19.75
C VAL A 366 14.00 -44.64 20.07
N ASP A 367 14.87 -45.59 19.70
CA ASP A 367 16.31 -45.49 20.00
C ASP A 367 16.99 -44.29 19.32
N THR A 368 16.61 -43.99 18.09
CA THR A 368 17.14 -42.86 17.32
C THR A 368 16.60 -41.53 17.87
N PHE A 369 15.31 -41.50 18.19
CA PHE A 369 14.66 -40.33 18.76
C PHE A 369 15.18 -40.01 20.18
N ASP A 370 15.40 -41.02 21.02
CA ASP A 370 15.98 -40.85 22.36
C ASP A 370 17.43 -40.38 22.29
N LYS A 371 18.23 -40.90 21.35
CA LYS A 371 19.61 -40.42 21.12
C LYS A 371 19.62 -38.97 20.66
N TRP A 372 18.70 -38.60 19.77
CA TRP A 372 18.55 -37.22 19.30
C TRP A 372 18.12 -36.30 20.44
N LEU A 373 17.11 -36.69 21.23
CA LEU A 373 16.60 -35.89 22.34
C LEU A 373 17.69 -35.56 23.39
N ASN A 374 18.61 -36.50 23.61
CA ASN A 374 19.72 -36.37 24.57
C ASN A 374 21.04 -35.87 23.95
N SER A 375 21.06 -35.58 22.64
CA SER A 375 22.24 -35.02 21.99
C SER A 375 22.45 -33.56 22.43
N ASN A 376 23.65 -33.03 22.20
CA ASN A 376 23.94 -31.61 22.37
C ASN A 376 23.81 -30.83 21.04
N ASP A 377 23.61 -31.53 19.92
CA ASP A 377 23.54 -30.99 18.57
C ASP A 377 22.23 -31.39 17.86
N ASN A 378 21.12 -31.20 18.55
CA ASN A 378 19.80 -31.69 18.11
C ASN A 378 19.33 -30.95 16.86
N ALA A 379 19.78 -29.72 16.67
CA ALA A 379 19.39 -28.88 15.54
C ALA A 379 19.98 -29.35 14.19
N SER A 380 21.11 -30.06 14.19
CA SER A 380 21.77 -30.50 12.95
C SER A 380 21.32 -31.88 12.46
N GLN A 381 20.70 -32.69 13.33
CA GLN A 381 20.35 -34.09 13.07
C GLN A 381 18.89 -34.42 13.44
N VAL A 382 17.95 -33.60 12.97
CA VAL A 382 16.52 -33.82 13.24
C VAL A 382 16.04 -35.11 12.57
N PRO A 383 15.51 -36.10 13.33
CA PRO A 383 14.97 -37.31 12.75
C PRO A 383 13.69 -37.00 11.98
N VAL A 384 13.49 -37.67 10.84
CA VAL A 384 12.26 -37.53 10.06
C VAL A 384 11.12 -38.21 10.82
N VAL A 385 10.21 -37.40 11.35
CA VAL A 385 9.06 -37.84 12.17
C VAL A 385 7.70 -37.45 11.58
N TRP A 386 7.69 -36.91 10.37
CA TRP A 386 6.49 -36.56 9.63
C TRP A 386 6.25 -37.55 8.48
N ASP A 387 4.99 -37.66 8.06
CA ASP A 387 4.61 -38.42 6.89
C ASP A 387 5.19 -37.76 5.64
N ASN A 388 5.82 -38.57 4.78
CA ASN A 388 6.47 -38.14 3.54
C ASN A 388 5.65 -37.09 2.78
N THR A 389 6.18 -35.87 2.71
CA THR A 389 5.72 -34.81 1.80
C THR A 389 6.89 -34.24 1.00
N THR A 390 7.21 -34.94 -0.09
CA THR A 390 7.44 -34.48 -1.48
C THR A 390 8.31 -33.26 -1.86
N ASN A 391 9.02 -32.55 -0.98
CA ASN A 391 10.05 -31.57 -1.41
C ASN A 391 11.08 -31.24 -0.30
N GLU A 392 12.22 -30.64 -0.67
CA GLU A 392 13.26 -30.17 0.26
C GLU A 392 12.73 -29.05 1.18
N ILE A 393 11.79 -28.23 0.70
CA ILE A 393 11.22 -27.09 1.43
C ILE A 393 10.41 -27.54 2.65
N SER A 394 9.52 -28.53 2.49
CA SER A 394 8.74 -29.08 3.62
C SER A 394 9.65 -29.71 4.66
N THR A 395 10.68 -30.43 4.21
CA THR A 395 11.72 -30.98 5.09
C THR A 395 12.36 -29.87 5.91
N ALA A 396 12.75 -28.75 5.29
CA ALA A 396 13.37 -27.61 5.97
C ALA A 396 12.42 -26.83 6.89
N VAL A 397 11.10 -26.85 6.62
CA VAL A 397 10.09 -26.19 7.47
C VAL A 397 9.75 -27.04 8.69
N TYR A 398 9.77 -28.36 8.56
CA TYR A 398 9.44 -29.29 9.63
C TYR A 398 10.64 -29.67 10.52
N SER A 399 11.86 -29.62 9.97
CA SER A 399 13.11 -29.73 10.73
C SER A 399 13.38 -28.47 11.54
#